data_AF-A0AAU9QIV4-F1
#
_entry.id   AF-A0AAU9QIV4-F1
#
_cell.length_a   1.000
_cell.length_b   1.000
_cell.length_c   1.000
_cell.angle_alpha   90.00
_cell.angle_beta   90.00
_cell.angle_gamma   90.00
#
_symmetry.space_group_name_H-M   'P 1'
#
loop_
_entity.id
_entity.type
_entity.pdbx_description
1 polymer ?
#
loop_
_entity_poly.entity_id
_entity_poly.type
_entity_poly.pdbx_seq_one_letter_code
_entity_poly.pdbx_strand_id
1 'polypeptide(L)'
;MKNKIKLVYSLLLLVVLTGCASTLKPQDLKEVEIVGVVNEFPEYPNFVTTGTTIFNNDYDAVKDSSFSDLLVKTVKNYVEAKGMAVKLISESEIGDVDMAIKLVPRDIYGVSNTFGYGVHQQSIFGKRMGAITYVSLNVVPYIDGDSKCSTCYLKGVKVLDIEELPAQFSLLSQDEQAQVKDSLDNNIQETLTKILIDSGI
;
A
#
# COMPACT_ATOMS: atom_id res chain seq x y z
N MET A 1 33.19 -25.97 33.09
CA MET A 1 31.77 -25.93 32.66
C MET A 1 31.23 -24.51 32.39
N LYS A 2 31.70 -23.45 33.08
CA LYS A 2 31.26 -22.05 32.86
C LYS A 2 31.48 -21.49 31.43
N ASN A 3 32.53 -21.92 30.72
CA ASN A 3 32.82 -21.43 29.36
C ASN A 3 31.97 -22.07 28.26
N LYS A 4 31.41 -23.27 28.47
CA LYS A 4 30.51 -23.93 27.51
C LYS A 4 29.11 -23.32 27.53
N ILE A 5 28.66 -22.83 28.69
CA ILE A 5 27.35 -22.18 28.85
C ILE A 5 27.33 -20.83 28.12
N LYS A 6 28.41 -20.04 28.18
CA LYS A 6 28.50 -18.75 27.45
C LYS A 6 28.41 -18.93 25.93
N LEU A 7 29.01 -20.00 25.38
CA LEU A 7 29.02 -20.26 23.94
C LEU A 7 27.63 -20.64 23.39
N VAL A 8 26.83 -21.36 24.18
CA VAL A 8 25.45 -21.73 23.80
C VAL A 8 24.51 -20.53 23.82
N TYR A 9 24.67 -19.60 24.77
CA TYR A 9 23.88 -18.35 24.78
C TYR A 9 24.27 -17.39 23.63
N SER A 10 25.55 -17.33 23.25
CA SER A 10 25.99 -16.53 22.09
C SER A 10 25.46 -17.10 20.76
N LEU A 11 25.36 -18.42 20.64
CA LEU A 11 24.84 -19.08 19.44
C LEU A 11 23.30 -18.95 19.33
N LEU A 12 22.57 -18.99 20.45
CA LEU A 12 21.13 -18.75 20.47
C LEU A 12 20.76 -17.30 20.14
N LEU A 13 21.55 -16.31 20.60
CA LEU A 13 21.32 -14.90 20.26
C LEU A 13 21.51 -14.60 18.76
N LEU A 14 22.39 -15.35 18.08
CA LEU A 14 22.63 -15.20 16.63
C LEU A 14 21.49 -15.74 15.77
N VAL A 15 20.75 -16.75 16.24
CA VAL A 15 19.61 -17.33 15.49
C VAL A 15 18.34 -16.46 15.58
N VAL A 16 18.22 -15.63 16.63
CA VAL A 16 17.06 -14.72 16.80
C VAL A 16 17.24 -13.40 16.03
N LEU A 17 18.43 -13.12 15.50
CA LEU A 17 18.73 -11.86 14.78
C LEU A 17 18.59 -11.93 13.25
N THR A 18 18.26 -13.09 12.67
CA THR A 18 18.09 -13.24 11.21
C THR A 18 16.62 -13.18 10.75
N GLY A 19 15.68 -12.87 11.65
CA GLY A 19 14.27 -12.62 11.32
C GLY A 19 14.01 -11.21 10.77
N CYS A 20 15.00 -10.55 10.15
CA CYS A 20 14.74 -9.36 9.35
C CYS A 20 13.93 -9.82 8.14
N ALA A 21 12.73 -9.25 7.95
CA ALA A 21 11.91 -9.48 6.78
C ALA A 21 12.79 -9.42 5.52
N SER A 22 12.98 -10.56 4.87
CA SER A 22 13.84 -10.63 3.70
C SER A 22 13.06 -10.07 2.53
N THR A 23 13.59 -9.05 1.88
CA THR A 23 13.15 -8.69 0.54
C THR A 23 13.44 -9.85 -0.42
N LEU A 24 12.72 -9.88 -1.55
CA LEU A 24 13.00 -10.86 -2.61
C LEU A 24 14.43 -10.68 -3.09
N LYS A 25 15.13 -11.80 -3.28
CA LYS A 25 16.47 -11.79 -3.83
C LYS A 25 16.38 -12.01 -5.35
N PRO A 26 17.31 -11.47 -6.15
CA PRO A 26 17.26 -11.61 -7.61
C PRO A 26 17.19 -13.06 -8.10
N GLN A 27 17.76 -14.03 -7.38
CA GLN A 27 17.65 -15.44 -7.75
C GLN A 27 16.23 -16.01 -7.59
N ASP A 28 15.41 -15.44 -6.70
CA ASP A 28 14.03 -15.89 -6.46
C ASP A 28 13.15 -15.54 -7.67
N LEU A 29 13.57 -14.56 -8.51
CA LEU A 29 12.83 -14.09 -9.68
C LEU A 29 13.30 -14.74 -11.00
N LYS A 30 14.35 -15.56 -11.01
CA LYS A 30 14.93 -16.09 -12.25
C LYS A 30 14.02 -17.06 -13.01
N GLU A 31 13.16 -17.76 -12.28
CA GLU A 31 12.26 -18.79 -12.81
C GLU A 31 10.82 -18.29 -12.91
N VAL A 32 10.57 -17.02 -12.60
CA VAL A 32 9.23 -16.42 -12.63
C VAL A 32 8.93 -15.97 -14.07
N GLU A 33 7.95 -16.60 -14.71
CA GLU A 33 7.46 -16.19 -16.04
C GLU A 33 6.09 -15.50 -15.94
N ILE A 34 5.21 -16.01 -15.08
CA ILE A 34 3.83 -15.53 -14.90
C ILE A 34 3.64 -15.02 -13.47
N VAL A 35 3.30 -13.75 -13.37
CA VAL A 35 2.95 -13.07 -12.12
C VAL A 35 1.44 -12.87 -12.02
N GLY A 36 0.83 -13.42 -10.98
CA GLY A 36 -0.53 -13.12 -10.58
C GLY A 36 -0.60 -11.85 -9.74
N VAL A 37 -1.57 -10.97 -9.97
CA VAL A 37 -1.85 -9.82 -9.08
C VAL A 37 -3.17 -10.07 -8.37
N VAL A 38 -3.18 -9.97 -7.05
CA VAL A 38 -4.40 -9.98 -6.22
C VAL A 38 -4.58 -8.58 -5.65
N ASN A 39 -5.71 -7.93 -5.96
CA ASN A 39 -6.03 -6.60 -5.47
C ASN A 39 -7.10 -6.68 -4.36
N GLU A 40 -6.74 -6.36 -3.11
CA GLU A 40 -7.68 -6.31 -1.99
C GLU A 40 -8.10 -4.88 -1.63
N PHE A 41 -7.69 -3.89 -2.42
CA PHE A 41 -8.08 -2.51 -2.15
C PHE A 41 -9.61 -2.32 -2.30
N PRO A 42 -10.19 -1.38 -1.54
CA PRO A 42 -11.58 -1.00 -1.77
C PRO A 42 -11.77 -0.49 -3.20
N GLU A 43 -12.97 -0.64 -3.75
CA GLU A 43 -13.28 -0.23 -5.13
C GLU A 43 -13.06 1.28 -5.35
N TYR A 44 -13.33 2.09 -4.33
CA TYR A 44 -13.22 3.55 -4.38
C TYR A 44 -12.26 4.06 -3.30
N PRO A 45 -11.44 5.09 -3.60
CA PRO A 45 -10.68 5.80 -2.58
C PRO A 45 -11.61 6.43 -1.53
N ASN A 46 -11.21 6.38 -0.26
CA ASN A 46 -11.97 7.05 0.80
C ASN A 46 -11.81 8.57 0.68
N PHE A 47 -12.81 9.33 1.12
CA PHE A 47 -12.77 10.77 1.25
C PHE A 47 -13.18 11.15 2.67
N VAL A 48 -12.21 11.55 3.50
CA VAL A 48 -12.41 11.61 4.95
C VAL A 48 -11.98 12.95 5.54
N THR A 49 -12.87 13.54 6.32
CA THR A 49 -12.53 14.67 7.20
C THR A 49 -12.64 14.19 8.66
N THR A 50 -11.67 14.55 9.49
CA THR A 50 -11.65 14.11 10.90
C THR A 50 -11.48 15.30 11.81
N GLY A 51 -12.44 15.50 12.72
CA GLY A 51 -12.38 16.53 13.74
C GLY A 51 -11.73 16.08 15.05
N THR A 52 -11.79 16.95 16.06
CA THR A 52 -11.32 16.63 17.43
C THR A 52 -12.27 15.73 18.21
N THR A 53 -13.54 15.61 17.77
CA THR A 53 -14.56 14.78 18.41
C THR A 53 -15.12 13.79 17.40
N ILE A 54 -15.63 12.65 17.87
CA ILE A 54 -16.23 11.61 17.02
C ILE A 54 -17.44 12.11 16.20
N PHE A 55 -18.03 13.24 16.60
CA PHE A 55 -19.20 13.85 15.96
C PHE A 55 -18.85 14.78 14.79
N ASN A 56 -17.56 15.09 14.61
CA ASN A 56 -17.06 16.00 13.58
C ASN A 56 -16.26 15.24 12.52
N ASN A 57 -16.68 14.02 12.20
CA ASN A 57 -16.03 13.18 11.21
C ASN A 57 -17.01 12.95 10.05
N ASP A 58 -16.61 13.31 8.84
CA ASP A 58 -17.36 13.00 7.63
C ASP A 58 -16.62 11.93 6.82
N TYR A 59 -17.40 11.02 6.26
CA TYR A 59 -16.92 9.90 5.46
C TYR A 59 -17.70 9.82 4.16
N ASP A 60 -16.99 9.92 3.05
CA ASP A 60 -17.49 9.72 1.70
C ASP A 60 -16.44 8.91 0.90
N ALA A 61 -16.65 8.78 -0.40
CA ALA A 61 -15.69 8.16 -1.31
C ALA A 61 -15.55 8.98 -2.59
N VAL A 62 -14.36 8.93 -3.18
CA VAL A 62 -14.14 9.40 -4.55
C VAL A 62 -14.67 8.32 -5.50
N LYS A 63 -15.94 8.45 -5.94
CA LYS A 63 -16.66 7.43 -6.74
C LYS A 63 -16.16 7.34 -8.19
N ASP A 64 -14.91 6.90 -8.35
CA ASP A 64 -14.23 6.71 -9.61
C ASP A 64 -13.46 5.39 -9.55
N SER A 65 -13.97 4.35 -10.23
CA SER A 65 -13.38 3.01 -10.17
C SER A 65 -12.04 2.91 -10.90
N SER A 66 -11.69 3.92 -11.71
CA SER A 66 -10.44 3.93 -12.47
C SER A 66 -9.18 3.91 -11.57
N PHE A 67 -9.29 4.34 -10.32
CA PHE A 67 -8.19 4.23 -9.37
C PHE A 67 -7.89 2.79 -8.96
N SER A 68 -8.92 1.94 -8.86
CA SER A 68 -8.71 0.51 -8.58
C SER A 68 -7.99 -0.16 -9.76
N ASP A 69 -8.40 0.17 -10.99
CA ASP A 69 -7.73 -0.26 -12.21
C ASP A 69 -6.28 0.25 -12.29
N LEU A 70 -6.04 1.47 -11.82
CA LEU A 70 -4.71 2.08 -11.81
C LEU A 70 -3.75 1.31 -10.89
N LEU A 71 -4.20 0.79 -9.75
CA LEU A 71 -3.37 -0.04 -8.86
C LEU A 71 -2.84 -1.26 -9.62
N VAL A 72 -3.75 -2.00 -10.26
CA VAL A 72 -3.40 -3.21 -11.02
C VAL A 72 -2.52 -2.88 -12.22
N LYS A 73 -2.88 -1.81 -12.96
CA LYS A 73 -2.12 -1.34 -14.12
C LYS A 73 -0.69 -0.92 -13.75
N THR A 74 -0.51 -0.28 -12.59
CA THR A 74 0.82 0.14 -12.12
C THR A 74 1.71 -1.06 -11.85
N VAL A 75 1.20 -2.08 -11.13
CA VAL A 75 1.96 -3.32 -10.90
C VAL A 75 2.25 -4.02 -12.22
N LYS A 76 1.23 -4.15 -13.08
CA LYS A 76 1.34 -4.78 -14.39
C LYS A 76 2.46 -4.14 -15.22
N ASN A 77 2.41 -2.82 -15.42
CA ASN A 77 3.40 -2.11 -16.21
C ASN A 77 4.83 -2.28 -15.66
N TYR A 78 4.97 -2.23 -14.33
CA TYR A 78 6.28 -2.38 -13.69
C TYR A 78 6.85 -3.80 -13.87
N VAL A 79 6.02 -4.83 -13.70
CA VAL A 79 6.40 -6.24 -13.81
C VAL A 79 6.65 -6.66 -15.27
N GLU A 80 5.80 -6.20 -16.21
CA GLU A 80 5.99 -6.44 -17.65
C GLU A 80 7.27 -5.80 -18.18
N ALA A 81 7.65 -4.62 -17.65
CA ALA A 81 8.93 -3.99 -17.99
C ALA A 81 10.15 -4.82 -17.57
N LYS A 82 9.97 -5.80 -16.67
CA LYS A 82 10.99 -6.77 -16.26
C LYS A 82 10.96 -8.08 -17.05
N GLY A 83 10.08 -8.19 -18.05
CA GLY A 83 9.99 -9.35 -18.94
C GLY A 83 9.08 -10.48 -18.45
N MET A 84 8.32 -10.26 -17.37
CA MET A 84 7.35 -11.22 -16.84
C MET A 84 5.95 -10.94 -17.37
N ALA A 85 5.16 -11.98 -17.64
CA ALA A 85 3.74 -11.85 -17.98
C ALA A 85 2.89 -11.61 -16.72
N VAL A 86 1.82 -10.83 -16.83
CA VAL A 86 0.96 -10.49 -15.68
C VAL A 86 -0.49 -10.84 -15.95
N LYS A 87 -1.14 -11.52 -14.99
CA LYS A 87 -2.59 -11.72 -14.97
C LYS A 87 -3.20 -11.28 -13.63
N LEU A 88 -4.37 -10.66 -13.67
CA LEU A 88 -5.19 -10.44 -12.47
C LEU A 88 -5.79 -11.79 -12.05
N ILE A 89 -5.67 -12.13 -10.78
CA ILE A 89 -6.13 -13.39 -10.21
C ILE A 89 -6.86 -13.16 -8.89
N SER A 90 -7.64 -14.16 -8.48
CA SER A 90 -8.21 -14.26 -7.13
C SER A 90 -7.22 -14.92 -6.15
N GLU A 91 -7.49 -14.80 -4.85
CA GLU A 91 -6.66 -15.43 -3.81
C GLU A 91 -6.59 -16.96 -3.92
N SER A 92 -7.65 -17.61 -4.41
CA SER A 92 -7.66 -19.07 -4.64
C SER A 92 -6.74 -19.53 -5.77
N GLU A 93 -6.30 -18.62 -6.65
CA GLU A 93 -5.49 -18.91 -7.83
C GLU A 93 -3.99 -18.60 -7.60
N ILE A 94 -3.58 -18.25 -6.35
CA ILE A 94 -2.18 -17.96 -6.02
C ILE A 94 -1.25 -19.15 -6.33
N GLY A 95 -1.76 -20.38 -6.26
CA GLY A 95 -1.00 -21.59 -6.62
C GLY A 95 -0.87 -21.86 -8.12
N ASP A 96 -1.57 -21.09 -8.97
CA ASP A 96 -1.64 -21.29 -10.43
C ASP A 96 -0.71 -20.33 -11.20
N VAL A 97 0.27 -19.74 -10.51
CA VAL A 97 1.26 -18.80 -11.02
C VAL A 97 2.62 -19.07 -10.39
N ASP A 98 3.69 -18.69 -11.10
CA ASP A 98 5.05 -18.82 -10.57
C ASP A 98 5.27 -17.88 -9.38
N MET A 99 4.62 -16.72 -9.44
CA MET A 99 4.62 -15.74 -8.36
C MET A 99 3.26 -15.02 -8.27
N ALA A 100 2.79 -14.72 -7.06
CA ALA A 100 1.67 -13.80 -6.86
C ALA A 100 2.13 -12.54 -6.10
N ILE A 101 1.59 -11.38 -6.48
CA ILE A 101 1.75 -10.10 -5.78
C ILE A 101 0.38 -9.73 -5.22
N LYS A 102 0.24 -9.84 -3.89
CA LYS A 102 -0.99 -9.44 -3.19
C LYS A 102 -0.87 -8.01 -2.68
N LEU A 103 -1.76 -7.13 -3.14
CA LEU A 103 -1.87 -5.74 -2.69
C LEU A 103 -2.86 -5.67 -1.53
N VAL A 104 -2.35 -5.51 -0.31
CA VAL A 104 -3.18 -5.49 0.91
C VAL A 104 -3.29 -4.05 1.42
N PRO A 105 -4.47 -3.42 1.36
CA PRO A 105 -4.67 -2.07 1.91
C PRO A 105 -4.41 -2.04 3.42
N ARG A 106 -3.89 -0.91 3.91
CA ARG A 106 -3.61 -0.66 5.34
C ARG A 106 -4.07 0.73 5.73
N ASP A 107 -4.47 0.91 6.98
CA ASP A 107 -4.71 2.25 7.51
C ASP A 107 -3.41 3.05 7.65
N ILE A 108 -3.52 4.38 7.61
CA ILE A 108 -2.47 5.24 8.14
C ILE A 108 -2.49 5.11 9.66
N TYR A 109 -1.36 4.72 10.25
CA TYR A 109 -1.25 4.54 11.70
C TYR A 109 -1.71 5.79 12.46
N GLY A 110 -2.69 5.59 13.36
CA GLY A 110 -3.26 6.64 14.20
C GLY A 110 -4.33 7.49 13.51
N VAL A 111 -4.75 7.17 12.28
CA VAL A 111 -5.78 7.91 11.54
C VAL A 111 -6.90 6.97 11.13
N SER A 112 -8.06 7.10 11.78
CA SER A 112 -9.23 6.25 11.52
C SER A 112 -9.75 6.42 10.09
N ASN A 113 -10.27 5.33 9.52
CA ASN A 113 -10.93 5.30 8.20
C ASN A 113 -10.02 5.76 7.05
N THR A 114 -8.72 5.44 7.14
CA THR A 114 -7.74 5.72 6.07
C THR A 114 -7.23 4.46 5.40
N PHE A 115 -8.11 3.46 5.27
CA PHE A 115 -7.75 2.13 4.82
C PHE A 115 -7.43 2.11 3.33
N GLY A 116 -6.19 1.77 2.97
CA GLY A 116 -5.75 1.69 1.59
C GLY A 116 -5.39 3.05 1.03
N TYR A 117 -6.33 3.74 0.41
CA TYR A 117 -6.07 4.95 -0.37
C TYR A 117 -7.23 5.92 -0.31
N GLY A 118 -6.93 7.20 -0.51
CA GLY A 118 -7.94 8.24 -0.45
C GLY A 118 -7.42 9.62 -0.14
N VAL A 119 -8.34 10.47 0.29
CA VAL A 119 -8.13 11.85 0.69
C VAL A 119 -8.44 11.99 2.18
N HIS A 120 -7.62 12.74 2.90
CA HIS A 120 -7.80 12.97 4.32
C HIS A 120 -7.51 14.43 4.69
N GLN A 121 -8.33 14.99 5.59
CA GLN A 121 -7.98 16.22 6.30
C GLN A 121 -8.35 16.08 7.79
N GLN A 122 -7.40 16.42 8.67
CA GLN A 122 -7.64 16.45 10.11
C GLN A 122 -7.84 17.88 10.61
N SER A 123 -8.65 18.04 11.64
CA SER A 123 -8.74 19.26 12.46
C SER A 123 -8.33 18.97 13.90
N ILE A 124 -7.48 19.83 14.47
CA ILE A 124 -6.98 19.74 15.84
C ILE A 124 -7.26 21.07 16.55
N PHE A 125 -7.99 21.04 17.66
CA PHE A 125 -8.46 22.21 18.42
C PHE A 125 -9.12 23.30 17.55
N GLY A 126 -9.96 22.88 16.59
CA GLY A 126 -10.64 23.78 15.65
C GLY A 126 -9.75 24.32 14.52
N LYS A 127 -8.45 24.00 14.52
CA LYS A 127 -7.55 24.34 13.42
C LYS A 127 -7.47 23.19 12.42
N ARG A 128 -7.79 23.47 11.16
CA ARG A 128 -7.63 22.52 10.05
C ARG A 128 -6.15 22.35 9.71
N MET A 129 -5.74 21.10 9.56
CA MET A 129 -4.44 20.72 9.02
C MET A 129 -4.53 20.68 7.49
N GLY A 130 -3.40 20.65 6.78
CA GLY A 130 -3.40 20.54 5.33
C GLY A 130 -4.09 19.25 4.87
N ALA A 131 -4.93 19.36 3.84
CA ALA A 131 -5.51 18.19 3.18
C ALA A 131 -4.42 17.38 2.48
N ILE A 132 -4.58 16.06 2.46
CA ILE A 132 -3.63 15.15 1.85
C ILE A 132 -4.35 14.10 1.01
N THR A 133 -3.68 13.62 -0.04
CA THR A 133 -3.95 12.29 -0.59
C THR A 133 -3.00 11.29 0.04
N TYR A 134 -3.44 10.04 0.17
CA TYR A 134 -2.63 8.97 0.75
C TYR A 134 -2.81 7.65 0.02
N VAL A 135 -1.77 6.83 0.10
CA VAL A 135 -1.76 5.42 -0.27
C VAL A 135 -0.97 4.68 0.81
N SER A 136 -1.55 3.67 1.42
CA SER A 136 -1.01 2.92 2.55
C SER A 136 -1.30 1.45 2.35
N LEU A 137 -0.26 0.64 2.22
CA LEU A 137 -0.41 -0.75 1.83
C LEU A 137 0.74 -1.63 2.26
N ASN A 138 0.46 -2.93 2.28
CA ASN A 138 1.48 -3.94 2.13
C ASN A 138 1.48 -4.49 0.69
N VAL A 139 2.67 -4.80 0.19
CA VAL A 139 2.85 -5.74 -0.92
C VAL A 139 3.32 -7.05 -0.36
N VAL A 140 2.58 -8.13 -0.62
CA VAL A 140 2.89 -9.46 -0.13
C VAL A 140 3.17 -10.36 -1.32
N PRO A 141 4.46 -10.57 -1.69
CA PRO A 141 4.81 -11.52 -2.73
C PRO A 141 4.74 -12.95 -2.20
N TYR A 142 4.22 -13.85 -3.03
CA TYR A 142 4.18 -15.29 -2.82
C TYR A 142 4.94 -15.98 -3.96
N ILE A 143 5.82 -16.92 -3.62
CA ILE A 143 6.49 -17.83 -4.57
C ILE A 143 6.41 -19.22 -3.95
N ASP A 144 5.97 -20.21 -4.72
CA ASP A 144 5.70 -21.58 -4.26
C ASP A 144 4.72 -21.63 -3.06
N GLY A 145 3.76 -20.70 -3.02
CA GLY A 145 2.78 -20.59 -1.92
C GLY A 145 3.32 -19.95 -0.63
N ASP A 146 4.61 -19.68 -0.54
CA ASP A 146 5.22 -19.05 0.63
C ASP A 146 5.30 -17.52 0.48
N SER A 147 4.80 -16.80 1.48
CA SER A 147 4.97 -15.35 1.57
C SER A 147 6.46 -15.02 1.76
N LYS A 148 7.03 -14.29 0.80
CA LYS A 148 8.45 -13.90 0.83
C LYS A 148 8.68 -12.57 1.55
N CYS A 149 7.66 -11.72 1.67
CA CYS A 149 7.70 -10.52 2.49
C CYS A 149 6.35 -10.21 3.13
N SER A 150 6.24 -10.38 4.45
CA SER A 150 5.01 -10.08 5.21
C SER A 150 4.98 -8.66 5.80
N THR A 151 6.10 -7.94 5.76
CA THR A 151 6.23 -6.58 6.33
C THR A 151 6.63 -5.52 5.30
N CYS A 152 6.50 -5.81 4.00
CA CYS A 152 6.74 -4.84 2.94
C CYS A 152 5.59 -3.84 2.94
N TYR A 153 5.66 -2.90 3.89
CA TYR A 153 4.70 -1.83 4.14
C TYR A 153 5.26 -0.51 3.61
N LEU A 154 4.43 0.24 2.90
CA LEU A 154 4.76 1.62 2.54
C LEU A 154 3.52 2.50 2.68
N LYS A 155 3.79 3.76 3.02
CA LYS A 155 2.81 4.84 2.99
C LYS A 155 3.35 5.99 2.17
N GLY A 156 2.61 6.39 1.15
CA GLY A 156 2.80 7.63 0.41
C GLY A 156 1.76 8.68 0.80
N VAL A 157 2.20 9.93 0.93
CA VAL A 157 1.34 11.07 1.26
C VAL A 157 1.73 12.24 0.38
N LYS A 158 0.74 12.90 -0.23
CA LYS A 158 0.94 14.17 -0.96
C LYS A 158 -0.01 15.22 -0.41
N VAL A 159 0.51 16.43 -0.20
CA VAL A 159 -0.27 17.58 0.26
C VAL A 159 -1.10 18.13 -0.90
N LEU A 160 -2.35 18.47 -0.61
CA LEU A 160 -3.26 19.18 -1.51
C LEU A 160 -3.26 20.66 -1.17
N ASP A 161 -3.37 21.50 -2.20
CA ASP A 161 -3.58 22.94 -2.04
C ASP A 161 -5.09 23.22 -1.93
N ILE A 162 -5.71 22.64 -0.90
CA ILE A 162 -7.13 22.80 -0.56
C ILE A 162 -7.20 23.15 0.92
N GLU A 163 -7.73 24.34 1.22
CA GLU A 163 -7.79 24.85 2.60
C GLU A 163 -8.74 24.03 3.47
N GLU A 164 -9.90 23.66 2.92
CA GLU A 164 -10.94 22.92 3.63
C GLU A 164 -11.60 21.90 2.70
N LEU A 165 -11.55 20.62 3.10
CA LEU A 165 -12.36 19.60 2.47
C LEU A 165 -13.80 19.70 2.96
N PRO A 166 -14.80 19.70 2.05
CA PRO A 166 -16.19 19.56 2.42
C PRO A 166 -16.48 18.14 2.95
N ALA A 167 -17.71 17.87 3.39
CA ALA A 167 -18.11 16.55 3.84
C ALA A 167 -18.19 15.49 2.73
N GLN A 168 -18.34 15.92 1.46
CA GLN A 168 -18.51 15.03 0.30
C GLN A 168 -17.62 15.45 -0.83
N PHE A 169 -17.02 14.50 -1.54
CA PHE A 169 -16.12 14.77 -2.66
C PHE A 169 -16.81 15.58 -3.78
N SER A 170 -18.09 15.31 -4.02
CA SER A 170 -18.90 15.98 -5.03
C SER A 170 -19.12 17.48 -4.78
N LEU A 171 -18.87 17.95 -3.56
CA LEU A 171 -19.03 19.36 -3.17
C LEU A 171 -17.76 20.20 -3.42
N LEU A 172 -16.64 19.56 -3.75
CA LEU A 172 -15.45 20.26 -4.22
C LEU A 172 -15.75 20.94 -5.58
N SER A 173 -15.08 22.05 -5.85
CA SER A 173 -15.08 22.65 -7.18
C SER A 173 -14.46 21.70 -8.22
N GLN A 174 -14.73 21.93 -9.50
CA GLN A 174 -14.18 21.08 -10.57
C GLN A 174 -12.64 21.07 -10.57
N ASP A 175 -12.03 22.21 -10.29
CA ASP A 175 -10.57 22.34 -10.23
C ASP A 175 -9.98 21.57 -9.04
N GLU A 176 -10.61 21.65 -7.87
CA GLU A 176 -10.20 20.87 -6.68
C GLU A 176 -10.41 19.37 -6.88
N GLN A 177 -11.51 18.95 -7.52
CA GLN A 177 -11.72 17.55 -7.87
C GLN A 177 -10.63 17.05 -8.83
N ALA A 178 -10.27 17.84 -9.85
CA ALA A 178 -9.18 17.49 -10.76
C ALA A 178 -7.84 17.40 -10.02
N GLN A 179 -7.53 18.36 -9.15
CA GLN A 179 -6.32 18.34 -8.32
C GLN A 179 -6.24 17.10 -7.42
N VAL A 180 -7.35 16.73 -6.77
CA VAL A 180 -7.43 15.51 -5.96
C VAL A 180 -7.15 14.28 -6.81
N LYS A 181 -7.77 14.18 -7.99
CA LYS A 181 -7.61 13.03 -8.88
C LYS A 181 -6.17 12.91 -9.38
N ASP A 182 -5.58 14.01 -9.87
CA ASP A 182 -4.19 14.03 -10.33
C ASP A 182 -3.22 13.70 -9.20
N SER A 183 -3.47 14.21 -7.99
CA SER A 183 -2.63 13.89 -6.83
C SER A 183 -2.75 12.42 -6.42
N LEU A 184 -3.96 11.83 -6.43
CA LEU A 184 -4.17 10.42 -6.14
C LEU A 184 -3.50 9.53 -7.17
N ASP A 185 -3.68 9.81 -8.46
CA ASP A 185 -3.05 9.08 -9.58
C ASP A 185 -1.53 9.02 -9.40
N ASN A 186 -0.91 10.18 -9.19
CA ASN A 186 0.53 10.27 -9.00
C ASN A 186 0.98 9.56 -7.71
N ASN A 187 0.23 9.68 -6.61
CA ASN A 187 0.59 9.03 -5.34
C ASN A 187 0.49 7.50 -5.44
N ILE A 188 -0.53 6.98 -6.12
CA ILE A 188 -0.70 5.54 -6.40
C ILE A 188 0.51 5.03 -7.19
N GLN A 189 0.84 5.67 -8.31
CA GLN A 189 1.92 5.23 -9.18
C GLN A 189 3.28 5.25 -8.47
N GLU A 190 3.60 6.35 -7.79
CA GLU A 190 4.87 6.51 -7.07
C GLU A 190 4.98 5.53 -5.90
N THR A 191 3.94 5.41 -5.08
CA THR A 191 3.97 4.55 -3.88
C THR A 191 4.04 3.08 -4.28
N LEU A 192 3.23 2.64 -5.24
CA LEU A 192 3.27 1.26 -5.72
C LEU A 192 4.61 0.92 -6.36
N THR A 193 5.11 1.76 -7.25
CA THR A 193 6.41 1.53 -7.89
C THR A 193 7.52 1.44 -6.85
N LYS A 194 7.51 2.36 -5.86
CA LYS A 194 8.50 2.38 -4.79
C LYS A 194 8.45 1.11 -3.94
N ILE A 195 7.27 0.66 -3.51
CA ILE A 195 7.19 -0.53 -2.66
C ILE A 195 7.56 -1.80 -3.43
N LEU A 196 7.27 -1.89 -4.73
CA LEU A 196 7.72 -3.01 -5.57
C LEU A 196 9.25 -3.08 -5.61
N ILE A 197 9.92 -1.95 -5.88
CA ILE A 197 11.38 -1.82 -5.83
C ILE A 197 11.93 -2.21 -4.45
N ASP A 198 11.38 -1.61 -3.39
CA ASP A 198 11.83 -1.84 -2.02
C ASP A 198 11.62 -3.31 -1.58
N SER A 199 10.63 -4.01 -2.15
CA SER A 199 10.35 -5.43 -1.91
C SER A 199 11.25 -6.37 -2.71
N GLY A 200 12.07 -5.84 -3.62
CA GLY A 200 12.95 -6.62 -4.50
C GLY A 200 12.27 -7.19 -5.75
N ILE A 201 11.06 -6.70 -6.07
CA ILE A 201 10.30 -7.09 -7.27
C ILE A 201 10.86 -6.36 -8.48
#